data_AF-A0A6J3DEZ2-F1
#
_entry.id   AF-A0A6J3DEZ2-F1
#
_cell.length_a   1.000
_cell.length_b   1.000
_cell.length_c   1.000
_cell.angle_alpha   90.00
_cell.angle_beta   90.00
_cell.angle_gamma   90.00
#
_symmetry.space_group_name_H-M   'P 1'
#
loop_
_entity.id
_entity.type
_entity.pdbx_description
1 polymer ?
#
loop_
_entity_poly.entity_id
_entity_poly.type
_entity_poly.pdbx_seq_one_letter_code
_entity_poly.pdbx_strand_id
1 'polypeptide(L)'
;MAAWRLWAVLAALRAGWCLLPQAGYLHPDEFFQSPEVMAGDILNLQVYYPWEFHSSSPCRTVVFPLMTSGVTYWVVKSLQQLDICSSCINSYTLLVSPRLLFTIFSFVLDYSVYQLAPSWEADPWKALVLLAGSYVTLVFYTRTFTNTLEGLLFALLLVLVSSNKSDSSSVKPTSSPLIGIVTTAGFFNRPTFLAFALMPLLYWAGLNVDSQKSIKTIINPLLKLITCACFTAIVFITADTLYFTSVGLDNFYSIKKSSLFDVIAQLNHKIVVTPLNFLSYNLNPHNLAQHGSHPRVTHFTVNGIMLFGILHILAIGAGFKMLKKYIYQLMRVKSYYRGSPRVFVHSEGNPKLLLFYFVPLAFLSLFSHQEPRFLIPLILPLVLFNTSQNRAMKWKSVIIIFNVLGALVFGWLHQGGLIPCLFHLEHLMHSPGSSNHTRHYTLLFAHTYMASEVSALISKKGTQI
;
A
#
# COMPACT_ATOMS: atom_id res chain seq x y z
N MET A 1 -5.72 -9.70 30.64
CA MET A 1 -5.33 -8.34 30.17
C MET A 1 -6.49 -7.76 29.37
N ALA A 2 -6.90 -6.51 29.61
CA ALA A 2 -7.94 -5.86 28.80
C ALA A 2 -7.45 -5.71 27.35
N ALA A 3 -8.35 -5.85 26.36
CA ALA A 3 -7.98 -5.84 24.94
C ALA A 3 -7.24 -4.56 24.50
N TRP A 4 -7.64 -3.40 25.02
CA TRP A 4 -6.95 -2.13 24.76
C TRP A 4 -5.49 -2.11 25.26
N ARG A 5 -5.20 -2.74 26.41
CA ARG A 5 -3.83 -2.82 26.95
C ARG A 5 -2.96 -3.71 26.06
N LEU A 6 -3.52 -4.83 25.59
CA LEU A 6 -2.81 -5.72 24.67
C LEU A 6 -2.54 -5.03 23.33
N TRP A 7 -3.51 -4.29 22.79
CA TRP A 7 -3.30 -3.48 21.60
C TRP A 7 -2.19 -2.44 21.81
N ALA A 8 -2.18 -1.73 22.95
CA ALA A 8 -1.14 -0.75 23.25
C ALA A 8 0.26 -1.38 23.31
N VAL A 9 0.40 -2.58 23.88
CA VAL A 9 1.67 -3.34 23.87
C VAL A 9 2.08 -3.73 22.45
N LEU A 10 1.15 -4.21 21.63
CA LEU A 10 1.43 -4.58 20.23
C LEU A 10 1.75 -3.35 19.35
N ALA A 11 1.11 -2.21 19.61
CA ALA A 11 1.41 -0.94 18.97
C ALA A 11 2.82 -0.43 19.35
N ALA A 12 3.18 -0.51 20.63
CA ALA A 12 4.53 -0.20 21.08
C ALA A 12 5.57 -1.15 20.48
N LEU A 13 5.26 -2.45 20.41
CA LEU A 13 6.08 -3.44 19.71
C LEU A 13 6.28 -3.04 18.24
N ARG A 14 5.22 -2.62 17.53
CA ARG A 14 5.31 -2.16 16.14
C ARG A 14 6.25 -0.97 15.98
N ALA A 15 6.13 0.02 16.86
CA ALA A 15 7.02 1.19 16.86
C ALA A 15 8.48 0.80 17.15
N GLY A 16 8.71 -0.03 18.19
CA GLY A 16 10.05 -0.51 18.53
C GLY A 16 10.66 -1.41 17.43
N TRP A 17 9.84 -2.23 16.78
CA TRP A 17 10.24 -3.11 15.67
C TRP A 17 10.74 -2.31 14.46
N CYS A 18 10.24 -1.10 14.23
CA CYS A 18 10.73 -0.21 13.17
C CYS A 18 12.12 0.36 13.47
N LEU A 19 12.43 0.61 14.74
CA LEU A 19 13.73 1.16 15.17
C LEU A 19 14.84 0.13 15.11
N LEU A 20 14.49 -1.16 15.24
CA LEU A 20 15.43 -2.22 14.89
C LEU A 20 15.55 -2.28 13.36
N PRO A 21 16.74 -2.49 12.78
CA PRO A 21 16.94 -2.42 11.33
C PRO A 21 16.18 -3.48 10.50
N GLN A 22 15.32 -4.31 11.11
CA GLN A 22 14.51 -5.37 10.49
C GLN A 22 15.29 -6.10 9.40
N ALA A 23 16.24 -6.95 9.80
CA ALA A 23 17.22 -7.48 8.87
C ALA A 23 16.61 -8.26 7.69
N GLY A 24 15.38 -8.77 7.80
CA GLY A 24 14.68 -9.44 6.71
C GLY A 24 14.53 -8.53 5.50
N TYR A 25 14.97 -8.99 4.34
CA TYR A 25 14.88 -8.27 3.07
C TYR A 25 13.73 -8.89 2.25
N LEU A 26 12.60 -8.18 2.17
CA LEU A 26 11.38 -8.75 1.60
C LEU A 26 11.29 -8.63 0.09
N HIS A 27 11.66 -7.47 -0.45
CA HIS A 27 11.58 -7.23 -1.88
C HIS A 27 12.34 -5.95 -2.29
N PRO A 28 12.96 -5.91 -3.49
CA PRO A 28 13.59 -4.73 -4.07
C PRO A 28 12.74 -3.46 -4.02
N ASP A 29 11.45 -3.57 -4.34
CA ASP A 29 10.48 -2.47 -4.32
C ASP A 29 10.52 -1.63 -3.03
N GLU A 30 10.90 -2.21 -1.88
CA GLU A 30 11.04 -1.49 -0.63
C GLU A 30 12.07 -0.35 -0.74
N PHE A 31 13.16 -0.58 -1.46
CA PHE A 31 14.29 0.33 -1.56
C PHE A 31 14.24 1.13 -2.87
N PHE A 32 14.09 0.43 -4.00
CA PHE A 32 14.29 1.02 -5.32
C PHE A 32 13.14 1.93 -5.76
N GLN A 33 11.89 1.65 -5.40
CA GLN A 33 10.73 2.40 -5.93
C GLN A 33 10.48 3.74 -5.23
N SER A 34 11.10 4.02 -4.09
CA SER A 34 10.90 5.27 -3.36
C SER A 34 12.15 5.75 -2.62
N PRO A 35 12.71 5.03 -1.63
CA PRO A 35 13.92 5.46 -0.93
C PRO A 35 15.11 5.76 -1.83
N GLU A 36 15.38 4.96 -2.86
CA GLU A 36 16.58 5.11 -3.69
C GLU A 36 16.50 6.34 -4.59
N VAL A 37 15.38 6.47 -5.32
CA VAL A 37 15.11 7.61 -6.20
C VAL A 37 15.15 8.93 -5.40
N MET A 38 14.49 8.96 -4.24
CA MET A 38 14.45 10.17 -3.40
C MET A 38 15.80 10.48 -2.75
N ALA A 39 16.62 9.47 -2.47
CA ALA A 39 17.97 9.70 -1.95
C ALA A 39 18.86 10.39 -3.00
N GLY A 40 18.74 10.00 -4.27
CA GLY A 40 19.37 10.69 -5.39
C GLY A 40 18.88 12.13 -5.52
N ASP A 41 17.56 12.30 -5.67
CA ASP A 41 16.96 13.60 -6.01
C ASP A 41 17.09 14.65 -4.90
N ILE A 42 17.05 14.23 -3.62
CA ILE A 42 17.01 15.16 -2.48
C ILE A 42 18.36 15.30 -1.78
N LEU A 43 19.07 14.19 -1.59
CA LEU A 43 20.34 14.17 -0.86
C LEU A 43 21.56 14.26 -1.79
N ASN A 44 21.35 14.25 -3.11
CA ASN A 44 22.39 14.25 -4.14
C ASN A 44 23.36 13.07 -3.95
N LEU A 45 22.83 11.90 -3.59
CA LEU A 45 23.60 10.66 -3.51
C LEU A 45 23.68 10.00 -4.88
N GLN A 46 24.76 9.25 -5.14
CA GLN A 46 24.79 8.39 -6.32
C GLN A 46 23.90 7.17 -6.07
N VAL A 47 22.92 6.97 -6.93
CA VAL A 47 21.88 5.95 -6.76
C VAL A 47 21.54 5.27 -8.08
N TYR A 48 21.00 4.06 -8.00
CA TYR A 48 20.42 3.39 -9.16
C TYR A 48 18.98 3.85 -9.37
N TYR A 49 18.72 4.53 -10.50
CA TYR A 49 17.35 4.89 -10.90
C TYR A 49 16.68 3.71 -11.62
N PRO A 50 15.56 3.18 -11.10
CA PRO A 50 14.83 2.13 -11.80
C PRO A 50 14.23 2.65 -13.10
N TRP A 51 14.04 1.74 -14.05
CA TRP A 51 13.47 2.05 -15.37
C TRP A 51 12.11 2.76 -15.31
N GLU A 52 11.31 2.51 -14.25
CA GLU A 52 10.01 3.15 -14.01
C GLU A 52 10.09 4.69 -13.87
N PHE A 53 11.28 5.20 -13.52
CA PHE A 53 11.59 6.62 -13.30
C PHE A 53 12.44 7.24 -14.42
N HIS A 54 12.74 6.52 -15.49
CA HIS A 54 13.39 7.11 -16.66
C HIS A 54 12.40 7.97 -17.47
N SER A 55 12.89 9.07 -18.03
CA SER A 55 12.10 9.96 -18.90
C SER A 55 11.61 9.28 -20.19
N SER A 56 12.26 8.18 -20.61
CA SER A 56 11.85 7.34 -21.74
C SER A 56 10.67 6.42 -21.41
N SER A 57 10.47 6.07 -20.13
CA SER A 57 9.42 5.17 -19.67
C SER A 57 8.83 5.62 -18.32
N PRO A 58 8.14 6.78 -18.28
CA PRO A 58 7.60 7.31 -17.04
C PRO A 58 6.33 6.54 -16.64
N CYS A 59 6.53 5.47 -15.88
CA CYS A 59 5.49 4.51 -15.48
C CYS A 59 5.06 4.64 -14.02
N ARG A 60 5.78 5.44 -13.22
CA ARG A 60 5.47 5.63 -11.80
C ARG A 60 5.37 7.11 -11.45
N THR A 61 4.32 7.48 -10.73
CA THR A 61 4.19 8.85 -10.23
C THR A 61 5.29 9.17 -9.21
N VAL A 62 5.80 10.40 -9.27
CA VAL A 62 6.79 10.89 -8.30
C VAL A 62 6.14 11.29 -6.96
N VAL A 63 4.83 11.55 -6.96
CA VAL A 63 4.12 12.17 -5.84
C VAL A 63 4.23 11.32 -4.57
N PHE A 64 4.02 10.01 -4.65
CA PHE A 64 4.10 9.13 -3.48
C PHE A 64 5.52 8.92 -2.96
N PRO A 65 6.54 8.66 -3.80
CA PRO A 65 7.94 8.70 -3.37
C PRO A 65 8.30 9.98 -2.64
N LEU A 66 7.92 11.14 -3.18
CA LEU A 66 8.18 12.44 -2.59
C LEU A 66 7.47 12.61 -1.24
N MET A 67 6.17 12.30 -1.17
CA MET A 67 5.37 12.38 0.07
C MET A 67 5.81 11.41 1.16
N THR A 68 6.53 10.35 0.80
CA THR A 68 7.01 9.33 1.74
C THR A 68 8.48 9.52 2.04
N SER A 69 9.37 8.80 1.33
CA SER A 69 10.81 8.85 1.55
C SER A 69 11.36 10.26 1.34
N GLY A 70 10.82 11.02 0.39
CA GLY A 70 11.29 12.37 0.10
C GLY A 70 11.13 13.34 1.28
N VAL A 71 9.94 13.38 1.89
CA VAL A 71 9.68 14.18 3.10
C VAL A 71 10.64 13.77 4.23
N THR A 72 10.88 12.47 4.43
CA THR A 72 11.79 12.02 5.49
C THR A 72 13.23 12.46 5.24
N TYR A 73 13.70 12.43 4.00
CA TYR A 73 15.04 12.89 3.65
C TYR A 73 15.18 14.40 3.68
N TRP A 74 14.14 15.18 3.35
CA TRP A 74 14.13 16.62 3.59
C TRP A 74 14.29 16.95 5.07
N VAL A 75 13.60 16.24 5.95
CA VAL A 75 13.75 16.43 7.40
C VAL A 75 15.18 16.09 7.83
N VAL A 76 15.73 14.94 7.43
CA VAL A 76 17.11 14.54 7.77
C VAL A 76 18.14 15.54 7.23
N LYS A 77 17.99 15.99 5.98
CA LYS A 77 18.86 17.01 5.36
C LYS A 77 18.80 18.34 6.11
N SER A 78 17.59 18.78 6.48
CA SER A 78 17.38 20.02 7.22
C SER A 78 18.01 19.94 8.62
N LEU A 79 17.85 18.83 9.33
CA LEU A 79 18.48 18.61 10.64
C LEU A 79 20.00 18.67 10.58
N GLN A 80 20.60 18.12 9.52
CA GLN A 80 22.05 18.22 9.31
C GLN A 80 22.48 19.65 8.96
N GLN A 81 21.72 20.38 8.14
CA GLN A 81 22.01 21.77 7.78
C GLN A 81 21.89 22.74 8.96
N LEU A 82 21.01 22.43 9.93
CA LEU A 82 20.84 23.20 11.16
C LEU A 82 21.87 22.84 12.26
N ASP A 83 22.84 21.98 11.96
CA ASP A 83 23.90 21.49 12.86
C ASP A 83 23.38 20.90 14.19
N ILE A 84 22.11 20.44 14.21
CA ILE A 84 21.50 19.72 15.34
C ILE A 84 22.14 18.33 15.48
N CYS A 85 22.61 17.77 14.37
CA CYS A 85 23.16 16.44 14.26
C CYS A 85 24.12 16.35 13.06
N SER A 86 25.42 16.43 13.35
CA SER A 86 26.48 16.53 12.33
C SER A 86 26.60 15.29 11.43
N SER A 87 26.19 14.10 11.90
CA SER A 87 26.26 12.82 11.18
C SER A 87 24.88 12.17 10.97
N CYS A 88 23.87 12.97 10.63
CA CYS A 88 22.50 12.50 10.50
C CYS A 88 22.19 11.71 9.22
N ILE A 89 22.98 11.86 8.15
CA ILE A 89 22.89 11.03 6.95
C ILE A 89 23.87 9.86 7.11
N ASN A 90 23.35 8.67 7.41
CA ASN A 90 24.06 7.39 7.44
C ASN A 90 23.13 6.28 6.93
N SER A 91 23.61 5.07 6.68
CA SER A 91 22.72 4.04 6.09
C SER A 91 21.57 3.66 7.02
N TYR A 92 21.77 3.75 8.34
CA TYR A 92 20.72 3.48 9.30
C TYR A 92 19.58 4.50 9.19
N THR A 93 19.87 5.80 9.11
CA THR A 93 18.84 6.84 8.98
C THR A 93 18.17 6.81 7.62
N LEU A 94 18.90 6.49 6.54
CA LEU A 94 18.32 6.30 5.20
C LEU A 94 17.33 5.13 5.17
N LEU A 95 17.61 4.06 5.92
CA LEU A 95 16.72 2.90 6.03
C LEU A 95 15.53 3.14 6.97
N VAL A 96 15.80 3.63 8.18
CA VAL A 96 14.82 3.68 9.28
C VAL A 96 13.90 4.89 9.17
N SER A 97 14.36 6.04 8.65
CA SER A 97 13.51 7.23 8.60
C SER A 97 12.27 7.08 7.73
N PRO A 98 12.33 6.51 6.50
CA PRO A 98 11.13 6.27 5.70
C PRO A 98 10.22 5.19 6.34
N ARG A 99 10.81 4.13 6.92
CA ARG A 99 10.07 3.08 7.64
C ARG A 99 9.33 3.62 8.86
N LEU A 100 9.91 4.58 9.58
CA LEU A 100 9.27 5.23 10.72
C LEU A 100 8.03 6.00 10.27
N LEU A 101 8.11 6.72 9.16
CA LEU A 101 6.95 7.40 8.57
C LEU A 101 5.85 6.40 8.19
N PHE A 102 6.19 5.28 7.55
CA PHE A 102 5.23 4.22 7.25
C PHE A 102 4.64 3.58 8.51
N THR A 103 5.43 3.44 9.58
CA THR A 103 4.94 2.97 10.88
C THR A 103 3.94 3.95 11.48
N ILE A 104 4.17 5.26 11.37
CA ILE A 104 3.18 6.29 11.76
C ILE A 104 1.92 6.16 10.90
N PHE A 105 2.07 6.06 9.59
CA PHE A 105 0.93 5.89 8.67
C PHE A 105 0.16 4.58 8.91
N SER A 106 0.82 3.54 9.42
CA SER A 106 0.15 2.27 9.78
C SER A 106 -0.97 2.47 10.81
N PHE A 107 -0.91 3.51 11.66
CA PHE A 107 -1.98 3.81 12.61
C PHE A 107 -3.25 4.35 11.96
N VAL A 108 -3.19 4.82 10.70
CA VAL A 108 -4.41 5.10 9.91
C VAL A 108 -5.21 3.81 9.72
N LEU A 109 -4.55 2.67 9.55
CA LEU A 109 -5.22 1.37 9.46
C LEU A 109 -5.91 0.99 10.78
N ASP A 110 -5.23 1.17 11.92
CA ASP A 110 -5.80 0.95 13.25
C ASP A 110 -7.01 1.87 13.47
N TYR A 111 -6.89 3.16 13.16
CA TYR A 111 -7.99 4.11 13.23
C TYR A 111 -9.19 3.68 12.37
N SER A 112 -8.93 3.25 11.13
CA SER A 112 -9.97 2.74 10.24
C SER A 112 -10.65 1.50 10.81
N VAL A 113 -9.91 0.53 11.36
CA VAL A 113 -10.51 -0.65 12.02
C VAL A 113 -11.38 -0.24 13.20
N TYR A 114 -10.88 0.67 14.05
CA TYR A 114 -11.62 1.12 15.23
C TYR A 114 -12.95 1.79 14.86
N GLN A 115 -12.93 2.66 13.84
CA GLN A 115 -14.13 3.35 13.34
C GLN A 115 -15.10 2.40 12.65
N LEU A 116 -14.59 1.45 11.87
CA LEU A 116 -15.41 0.53 11.08
C LEU A 116 -16.01 -0.58 11.94
N ALA A 117 -15.32 -1.08 12.96
CA ALA A 117 -15.74 -2.26 13.71
C ALA A 117 -17.20 -2.22 14.21
N PRO A 118 -17.71 -1.14 14.83
CA PRO A 118 -19.11 -1.08 15.27
C PRO A 118 -20.11 -1.18 14.12
N SER A 119 -19.81 -0.55 12.97
CA SER A 119 -20.69 -0.58 11.78
C SER A 119 -20.82 -1.96 11.15
N TRP A 120 -19.84 -2.84 11.43
CA TRP A 120 -19.78 -4.21 10.93
C TRP A 120 -19.99 -5.26 12.03
N GLU A 121 -20.62 -4.89 13.15
CA GLU A 121 -20.95 -5.79 14.28
C GLU A 121 -19.72 -6.43 14.94
N ALA A 122 -18.55 -5.80 14.82
CA ALA A 122 -17.30 -6.25 15.43
C ALA A 122 -16.96 -5.44 16.69
N ASP A 123 -16.36 -6.11 17.68
CA ASP A 123 -15.78 -5.44 18.85
C ASP A 123 -14.50 -4.70 18.42
N PRO A 124 -14.43 -3.35 18.60
CA PRO A 124 -13.30 -2.56 18.11
C PRO A 124 -11.96 -2.99 18.68
N TRP A 125 -11.90 -3.27 19.99
CA TRP A 125 -10.64 -3.60 20.65
C TRP A 125 -10.14 -4.99 20.29
N LYS A 126 -11.03 -5.98 20.13
CA LYS A 126 -10.66 -7.31 19.62
C LYS A 126 -10.20 -7.22 18.17
N ALA A 127 -10.84 -6.40 17.34
CA ALA A 127 -10.42 -6.19 15.95
C ALA A 127 -9.04 -5.54 15.88
N LEU A 128 -8.79 -4.52 16.70
CA LEU A 128 -7.49 -3.88 16.84
C LEU A 128 -6.40 -4.84 17.33
N VAL A 129 -6.69 -5.70 18.31
CA VAL A 129 -5.73 -6.73 18.77
C VAL A 129 -5.43 -7.73 17.65
N LEU A 130 -6.44 -8.17 16.89
CA LEU A 130 -6.25 -9.10 15.78
C LEU A 130 -5.44 -8.46 14.65
N LEU A 131 -5.66 -7.17 14.35
CA LEU A 131 -4.88 -6.41 13.39
C LEU A 131 -3.43 -6.24 13.87
N ALA A 132 -3.23 -5.66 15.06
CA ALA A 132 -1.91 -5.33 15.58
C ALA A 132 -1.06 -6.57 15.86
N GLY A 133 -1.70 -7.71 16.16
CA GLY A 133 -1.04 -9.00 16.30
C GLY A 133 -0.70 -9.69 14.96
N SER A 134 -1.12 -9.11 13.83
CA SER A 134 -0.80 -9.65 12.50
C SER A 134 0.62 -9.32 12.11
N TYR A 135 1.38 -10.32 11.64
CA TYR A 135 2.72 -10.08 11.12
C TYR A 135 2.68 -9.23 9.83
N VAL A 136 1.56 -9.28 9.08
CA VAL A 136 1.35 -8.40 7.93
C VAL A 136 1.39 -6.94 8.37
N THR A 137 0.73 -6.61 9.48
CA THR A 137 0.74 -5.26 10.03
C THR A 137 2.09 -4.90 10.67
N LEU A 138 2.73 -5.85 11.36
CA LEU A 138 4.02 -5.62 12.00
C LEU A 138 5.18 -5.44 11.01
N VAL A 139 5.15 -6.15 9.87
CA VAL A 139 6.28 -6.21 8.93
C VAL A 139 5.98 -5.45 7.64
N PHE A 140 4.86 -5.71 6.96
CA PHE A 140 4.61 -5.07 5.65
C PHE A 140 4.16 -3.61 5.80
N TYR A 141 3.29 -3.32 6.77
CA TYR A 141 2.79 -1.96 6.97
C TYR A 141 3.82 -0.99 7.59
N THR A 142 4.96 -1.49 8.09
CA THR A 142 6.08 -0.65 8.56
C THR A 142 7.15 -0.44 7.48
N ARG A 143 6.96 -1.00 6.29
CA ARG A 143 7.91 -0.93 5.17
C ARG A 143 7.36 -0.06 4.04
N THR A 144 8.28 0.49 3.27
CA THR A 144 8.09 1.51 2.22
C THR A 144 7.48 0.97 0.92
N PHE A 145 6.56 0.01 1.02
CA PHE A 145 5.87 -0.51 -0.15
C PHE A 145 4.75 0.41 -0.61
N THR A 146 4.67 0.63 -1.92
CA THR A 146 3.50 1.26 -2.56
C THR A 146 2.22 0.45 -2.31
N ASN A 147 2.32 -0.86 -2.12
CA ASN A 147 1.20 -1.73 -1.72
C ASN A 147 0.66 -1.39 -0.32
N THR A 148 1.54 -0.92 0.58
CA THR A 148 1.12 -0.45 1.91
C THR A 148 0.26 0.80 1.75
N LEU A 149 0.64 1.72 0.85
CA LEU A 149 -0.17 2.90 0.52
C LEU A 149 -1.53 2.51 -0.10
N GLU A 150 -1.60 1.50 -0.98
CA GLU A 150 -2.88 0.96 -1.46
C GLU A 150 -3.75 0.48 -0.28
N GLY A 151 -3.13 -0.19 0.69
CA GLY A 151 -3.80 -0.65 1.91
C GLY A 151 -4.37 0.49 2.76
N LEU A 152 -3.61 1.58 2.92
CA LEU A 152 -4.05 2.76 3.68
C LEU A 152 -5.14 3.53 2.94
N LEU A 153 -5.01 3.72 1.62
CA LEU A 153 -6.02 4.37 0.79
C LEU A 153 -7.32 3.55 0.76
N PHE A 154 -7.23 2.22 0.72
CA PHE A 154 -8.39 1.34 0.81
C PHE A 154 -9.07 1.43 2.18
N ALA A 155 -8.28 1.53 3.26
CA ALA A 155 -8.79 1.74 4.60
C ALA A 155 -9.52 3.08 4.77
N LEU A 156 -8.96 4.15 4.21
CA LEU A 156 -9.61 5.46 4.18
C LEU A 156 -10.90 5.43 3.35
N LEU A 157 -10.86 4.81 2.17
CA LEU A 157 -12.04 4.66 1.30
C LEU A 157 -13.19 3.94 2.03
N LEU A 158 -12.89 2.84 2.73
CA LEU A 158 -13.91 2.11 3.50
C LEU A 158 -14.51 2.95 4.64
N VAL A 159 -13.70 3.76 5.34
CA VAL A 159 -14.19 4.70 6.36
C VAL A 159 -15.13 5.74 5.73
N LEU A 160 -14.72 6.37 4.63
CA LEU A 160 -15.52 7.39 3.94
C LEU A 160 -16.86 6.85 3.46
N VAL A 161 -16.89 5.60 3.02
CA VAL A 161 -18.11 4.93 2.55
C VAL A 161 -19.01 4.47 3.70
N SER A 162 -18.44 4.14 4.86
CA SER A 162 -19.19 3.53 5.99
C SER A 162 -19.64 4.52 7.08
N SER A 163 -19.21 5.78 7.05
CA SER A 163 -19.41 6.80 8.10
C SER A 163 -20.86 7.27 8.36
N ASN A 164 -21.90 6.49 7.99
CA ASN A 164 -23.30 6.93 7.93
C ASN A 164 -24.22 6.37 9.04
N LYS A 165 -23.70 5.97 10.21
CA LYS A 165 -24.54 5.47 11.32
C LYS A 165 -24.31 6.20 12.65
N SER A 166 -24.40 7.53 12.67
CA SER A 166 -24.63 8.25 13.93
C SER A 166 -26.12 8.60 14.05
N ASP A 167 -26.75 8.12 15.12
CA ASP A 167 -28.17 8.26 15.53
C ASP A 167 -28.67 9.70 15.77
N SER A 168 -28.26 10.67 14.94
CA SER A 168 -28.77 12.04 15.01
C SER A 168 -29.26 12.48 13.63
N SER A 169 -30.49 12.97 13.61
CA SER A 169 -31.38 13.47 12.54
C SER A 169 -30.81 14.31 11.37
N SER A 170 -29.49 14.41 11.18
CA SER A 170 -28.87 14.97 9.98
C SER A 170 -28.02 13.92 9.28
N VAL A 171 -28.52 13.38 8.16
CA VAL A 171 -27.71 12.60 7.22
C VAL A 171 -26.62 13.54 6.70
N LYS A 172 -25.42 13.47 7.28
CA LYS A 172 -24.27 14.20 6.72
C LYS A 172 -24.03 13.62 5.32
N PRO A 173 -23.93 14.46 4.28
CA PRO A 173 -23.62 13.96 2.96
C PRO A 173 -22.29 13.23 3.03
N THR A 174 -22.26 11.97 2.59
CA THR A 174 -21.00 11.26 2.32
C THR A 174 -20.10 12.20 1.54
N SER A 175 -18.85 12.33 1.96
CA SER A 175 -17.87 13.22 1.33
C SER A 175 -17.43 12.65 -0.04
N SER A 176 -18.37 12.62 -0.98
CA SER A 176 -18.18 12.40 -2.42
C SER A 176 -16.89 13.02 -2.97
N PRO A 177 -16.52 14.28 -2.62
CA PRO A 177 -15.24 14.84 -3.06
C PRO A 177 -14.01 14.06 -2.55
N LEU A 178 -13.99 13.68 -1.27
CA LEU A 178 -12.87 12.92 -0.68
C LEU A 178 -12.79 11.50 -1.26
N ILE A 179 -13.93 10.88 -1.58
CA ILE A 179 -13.96 9.58 -2.26
C ILE A 179 -13.30 9.68 -3.63
N GLY A 180 -13.58 10.75 -4.39
CA GLY A 180 -12.93 11.04 -5.66
C GLY A 180 -11.41 11.21 -5.52
N ILE A 181 -10.98 12.01 -4.53
CA ILE A 181 -9.55 12.23 -4.25
C ILE A 181 -8.83 10.91 -3.91
N VAL A 182 -9.35 10.12 -2.98
CA VAL A 182 -8.73 8.85 -2.55
C VAL A 182 -8.69 7.84 -3.70
N THR A 183 -9.75 7.75 -4.50
CA THR A 183 -9.82 6.84 -5.64
C THR A 183 -8.79 7.19 -6.71
N THR A 184 -8.70 8.48 -7.07
CA THR A 184 -7.69 8.94 -8.03
C THR A 184 -6.28 8.79 -7.47
N ALA A 185 -6.02 9.17 -6.22
CA ALA A 185 -4.72 9.00 -5.59
C ALA A 185 -4.28 7.52 -5.59
N GLY A 186 -5.19 6.59 -5.30
CA GLY A 186 -4.91 5.17 -5.37
C GLY A 186 -4.60 4.68 -6.78
N PHE A 187 -5.35 5.15 -7.79
CA PHE A 187 -5.08 4.83 -9.20
C PHE A 187 -3.69 5.31 -9.66
N PHE A 188 -3.27 6.51 -9.21
CA PHE A 188 -1.93 7.03 -9.49
C PHE A 188 -0.81 6.32 -8.72
N ASN A 189 -1.07 5.87 -7.48
CA ASN A 189 -0.13 5.04 -6.74
C ASN A 189 0.12 3.74 -7.51
N ARG A 190 -0.95 3.01 -7.81
CA ARG A 190 -0.95 1.79 -8.62
C ARG A 190 -2.33 1.59 -9.29
N PRO A 191 -2.40 1.31 -10.61
CA PRO A 191 -3.67 1.04 -11.28
C PRO A 191 -4.47 -0.14 -10.70
N THR A 192 -3.78 -1.09 -10.05
CA THR A 192 -4.39 -2.21 -9.32
C THR A 192 -5.34 -1.76 -8.20
N PHE A 193 -5.19 -0.55 -7.68
CA PHE A 193 -6.04 -0.01 -6.62
C PHE A 193 -7.53 -0.03 -6.98
N LEU A 194 -7.87 0.11 -8.27
CA LEU A 194 -9.26 0.06 -8.72
C LEU A 194 -9.95 -1.26 -8.37
N ALA A 195 -9.20 -2.37 -8.27
CA ALA A 195 -9.74 -3.65 -7.81
C ALA A 195 -10.24 -3.56 -6.36
N PHE A 196 -9.52 -2.86 -5.48
CA PHE A 196 -9.93 -2.61 -4.10
C PHE A 196 -11.05 -1.58 -4.02
N ALA A 197 -11.02 -0.54 -4.85
CA ALA A 197 -12.01 0.54 -4.83
C ALA A 197 -13.40 0.14 -5.35
N LEU A 198 -13.46 -0.82 -6.27
CA LEU A 198 -14.70 -1.19 -6.97
C LEU A 198 -15.87 -1.49 -6.02
N MET A 199 -15.71 -2.42 -5.08
CA MET A 199 -16.82 -2.81 -4.19
C MET A 199 -17.21 -1.73 -3.18
N PRO A 200 -16.29 -1.00 -2.51
CA PRO A 200 -16.63 0.17 -1.71
C PRO A 200 -17.41 1.23 -2.51
N LEU A 201 -17.01 1.52 -3.75
CA LEU A 201 -17.70 2.51 -4.59
C LEU A 201 -19.11 2.06 -4.99
N LEU A 202 -19.28 0.78 -5.34
CA LEU A 202 -20.62 0.23 -5.60
C LEU A 202 -21.48 0.22 -4.33
N TYR A 203 -20.88 -0.09 -3.17
CA TYR A 203 -21.59 -0.04 -1.90
C TYR A 203 -22.05 1.39 -1.56
N TRP A 204 -21.17 2.37 -1.75
CA TRP A 204 -21.50 3.80 -1.61
C TRP A 204 -22.61 4.24 -2.58
N ALA A 205 -22.52 3.85 -3.85
CA ALA A 205 -23.52 4.16 -4.85
C ALA A 205 -24.89 3.57 -4.47
N GLY A 206 -24.93 2.31 -4.02
CA GLY A 206 -26.15 1.65 -3.55
C GLY A 206 -26.78 2.37 -2.36
N LEU A 207 -25.98 2.78 -1.36
CA LEU A 207 -26.49 3.56 -0.21
C LEU A 207 -27.15 4.88 -0.64
N ASN A 208 -26.58 5.57 -1.63
CA ASN A 208 -27.14 6.83 -2.11
C ASN A 208 -28.43 6.64 -2.92
N VAL A 209 -28.54 5.56 -3.70
CA VAL A 209 -29.75 5.20 -4.44
C VAL A 209 -30.88 4.83 -3.48
N ASP A 210 -30.61 3.98 -2.49
CA ASP A 210 -31.62 3.50 -1.55
C ASP A 210 -32.15 4.62 -0.62
N SER A 211 -31.31 5.62 -0.32
CA SER A 211 -31.65 6.70 0.60
C SER A 211 -32.47 7.83 -0.05
N GLN A 212 -32.52 7.96 -1.38
CA GLN A 212 -32.96 9.21 -2.03
C GLN A 212 -33.95 8.97 -3.17
N LYS A 213 -35.11 9.63 -3.09
CA LYS A 213 -36.23 9.47 -4.03
C LYS A 213 -36.10 10.25 -5.36
N SER A 214 -35.04 11.05 -5.55
CA SER A 214 -34.90 11.95 -6.71
C SER A 214 -33.58 11.75 -7.45
N ILE A 215 -33.67 11.67 -8.80
CA ILE A 215 -32.54 11.50 -9.72
C ILE A 215 -31.48 12.62 -9.53
N LYS A 216 -31.93 13.86 -9.30
CA LYS A 216 -31.02 15.01 -9.10
C LYS A 216 -30.13 14.82 -7.86
N THR A 217 -30.65 14.18 -6.82
CA THR A 217 -29.92 13.95 -5.58
C THR A 217 -28.89 12.83 -5.72
N ILE A 218 -29.07 11.91 -6.67
CA ILE A 218 -28.08 10.87 -7.03
C ILE A 218 -26.96 11.44 -7.93
N ILE A 219 -27.31 12.29 -8.90
CA ILE A 219 -26.35 12.88 -9.84
C ILE A 219 -25.38 13.83 -9.14
N ASN A 220 -25.84 14.63 -8.18
CA ASN A 220 -25.01 15.65 -7.53
C ASN A 220 -23.77 15.08 -6.80
N PRO A 221 -23.88 14.04 -5.94
CA PRO A 221 -22.72 13.37 -5.34
C PRO A 221 -21.78 12.74 -6.37
N LEU A 222 -22.32 12.15 -7.44
CA LEU A 222 -21.50 11.57 -8.50
C LEU A 222 -20.72 12.66 -9.26
N LEU A 223 -21.35 13.78 -9.58
CA LEU A 223 -20.70 14.92 -10.22
C LEU A 223 -19.59 15.48 -9.32
N LYS A 224 -19.85 15.68 -8.02
CA LYS A 224 -18.83 16.13 -7.06
C LYS A 224 -17.63 15.18 -6.98
N LEU A 225 -17.90 13.87 -6.98
CA LEU A 225 -16.86 12.84 -7.01
C LEU A 225 -16.02 12.96 -8.28
N ILE A 226 -16.65 13.04 -9.45
CA ILE A 226 -15.97 13.15 -10.75
C ILE A 226 -15.15 14.44 -10.82
N THR A 227 -15.71 15.58 -10.42
CA THR A 227 -14.99 16.87 -10.45
C THR A 227 -13.74 16.82 -9.59
N CYS A 228 -13.82 16.31 -8.34
CA CYS A 228 -12.65 16.20 -7.48
C CYS A 228 -11.66 15.13 -7.96
N ALA A 229 -12.15 14.02 -8.54
CA ALA A 229 -11.30 13.00 -9.14
C ALA A 229 -10.49 13.57 -10.32
N CYS A 230 -11.13 14.34 -11.21
CA CYS A 230 -10.48 15.02 -12.33
C CYS A 230 -9.47 16.07 -11.85
N PHE A 231 -9.85 16.91 -10.88
CA PHE A 231 -8.93 17.90 -10.30
C PHE A 231 -7.68 17.23 -9.71
N THR A 232 -7.88 16.15 -8.95
CA THR A 232 -6.77 15.37 -8.39
C THR A 232 -5.90 14.79 -9.50
N ALA A 233 -6.49 14.23 -10.56
CA ALA A 233 -5.74 13.68 -11.69
C ALA A 233 -4.89 14.74 -12.38
N ILE A 234 -5.42 15.96 -12.57
CA ILE A 234 -4.68 17.09 -13.13
C ILE A 234 -3.46 17.44 -12.26
N VAL A 235 -3.62 17.47 -10.94
CA VAL A 235 -2.50 17.73 -10.01
C VAL A 235 -1.40 16.68 -10.15
N PHE A 236 -1.76 15.38 -10.18
CA PHE A 236 -0.79 14.31 -10.34
C PHE A 236 -0.11 14.34 -11.72
N ILE A 237 -0.88 14.51 -12.81
CA ILE A 237 -0.34 14.63 -14.17
C ILE A 237 0.62 15.81 -14.28
N THR A 238 0.27 16.95 -13.66
CA THR A 238 1.13 18.13 -13.66
C THR A 238 2.42 17.86 -12.90
N ALA A 239 2.34 17.28 -11.71
CA ALA A 239 3.53 16.92 -10.92
C ALA A 239 4.44 15.94 -11.66
N ASP A 240 3.88 14.88 -12.24
CA ASP A 240 4.62 13.88 -13.00
C ASP A 240 5.25 14.50 -14.26
N THR A 241 4.47 15.27 -15.03
CA THR A 241 4.96 15.94 -16.24
C THR A 241 6.11 16.88 -15.89
N LEU A 242 6.00 17.67 -14.82
CA LEU A 242 7.08 18.53 -14.35
C LEU A 242 8.31 17.72 -13.94
N TYR A 243 8.16 16.61 -13.23
CA TYR A 243 9.29 15.78 -12.80
C TYR A 243 10.02 15.16 -14.00
N PHE A 244 9.31 14.49 -14.90
CA PHE A 244 9.94 13.78 -16.03
C PHE A 244 10.45 14.71 -17.14
N THR A 245 10.01 15.97 -17.17
CA THR A 245 10.52 16.98 -18.11
C THR A 245 11.59 17.88 -17.49
N SER A 246 11.61 18.06 -16.15
CA SER A 246 12.56 18.94 -15.45
C SER A 246 13.93 18.33 -15.20
N VAL A 247 14.14 17.03 -15.47
CA VAL A 247 15.50 16.42 -15.50
C VAL A 247 16.41 17.09 -16.57
N GLY A 248 15.85 17.94 -17.44
CA GLY A 248 16.61 19.00 -18.13
C GLY A 248 16.67 20.30 -17.34
N LEU A 249 17.17 20.31 -16.09
CA LEU A 249 17.27 21.52 -15.26
C LEU A 249 18.18 22.59 -15.91
N ASP A 250 19.04 22.18 -16.82
CA ASP A 250 19.86 23.05 -17.68
C ASP A 250 19.01 23.92 -18.61
N ASN A 251 17.80 23.48 -18.97
CA ASN A 251 16.85 24.28 -19.76
C ASN A 251 16.08 25.29 -18.90
N PHE A 252 15.95 25.10 -17.58
CA PHE A 252 15.18 25.99 -16.72
C PHE A 252 15.81 27.38 -16.52
N TYR A 253 17.14 27.48 -16.62
CA TYR A 253 17.81 28.79 -16.65
C TYR A 253 17.53 29.58 -17.95
N SER A 254 17.16 28.90 -19.04
CA SER A 254 16.69 29.53 -20.29
C SER A 254 15.21 29.94 -20.22
N ILE A 255 14.40 29.27 -19.40
CA ILE A 255 12.94 29.49 -19.25
C ILE A 255 12.60 30.84 -18.57
N LYS A 256 13.56 31.48 -17.89
CA LYS A 256 13.33 32.80 -17.26
C LYS A 256 13.01 33.93 -18.27
N LYS A 257 13.08 33.68 -19.58
CA LYS A 257 12.76 34.63 -20.66
C LYS A 257 11.55 34.27 -21.51
N SER A 258 10.90 33.12 -21.34
CA SER A 258 9.74 32.72 -22.16
C SER A 258 8.41 33.01 -21.47
N SER A 259 7.39 33.39 -22.25
CA SER A 259 6.05 33.66 -21.74
C SER A 259 5.42 32.39 -21.14
N LEU A 260 4.53 32.52 -20.15
CA LEU A 260 3.83 31.37 -19.55
C LEU A 260 3.10 30.50 -20.58
N PHE A 261 2.67 31.09 -21.70
CA PHE A 261 2.02 30.38 -22.80
C PHE A 261 2.96 29.44 -23.56
N ASP A 262 4.23 29.81 -23.73
CA ASP A 262 5.23 28.96 -24.41
C ASP A 262 5.57 27.74 -23.56
N VAL A 263 5.63 27.92 -22.24
CA VAL A 263 5.83 26.83 -21.26
C VAL A 263 4.66 25.86 -21.30
N ILE A 264 3.42 26.36 -21.32
CA ILE A 264 2.21 25.54 -21.40
C ILE A 264 2.14 24.78 -22.74
N ALA A 265 2.49 25.43 -23.86
CA ALA A 265 2.49 24.79 -25.18
C ALA A 265 3.54 23.66 -25.29
N GLN A 266 4.75 23.86 -24.75
CA GLN A 266 5.79 22.83 -24.72
C GLN A 266 5.47 21.66 -23.78
N LEU A 267 4.82 21.92 -22.63
CA LEU A 267 4.35 20.88 -21.72
C LEU A 267 3.23 20.04 -22.34
N ASN A 268 2.37 20.62 -23.19
CA ASN A 268 1.25 19.93 -23.81
C ASN A 268 1.69 18.81 -24.77
N HIS A 269 2.86 18.94 -25.41
CA HIS A 269 3.44 17.89 -26.27
C HIS A 269 4.14 16.76 -25.49
N LYS A 270 4.30 16.89 -24.17
CA LYS A 270 5.02 15.93 -23.31
C LYS A 270 4.21 15.53 -22.06
N ILE A 271 2.88 15.56 -22.14
CA ILE A 271 2.03 15.19 -21.01
C ILE A 271 2.34 13.75 -20.59
N VAL A 272 2.70 13.58 -19.32
CA VAL A 272 2.96 12.27 -18.73
C VAL A 272 1.75 11.84 -17.92
N VAL A 273 1.14 10.73 -18.32
CA VAL A 273 0.06 10.07 -17.57
C VAL A 273 0.58 8.72 -17.08
N THR A 274 1.25 8.73 -15.93
CA THR A 274 1.95 7.55 -15.38
C THR A 274 1.07 6.30 -15.26
N PRO A 275 -0.22 6.35 -14.87
CA PRO A 275 -1.05 5.15 -14.79
C PRO A 275 -1.32 4.51 -16.16
N LEU A 276 -1.47 5.32 -17.20
CA LEU A 276 -1.71 4.81 -18.56
C LEU A 276 -0.43 4.19 -19.13
N ASN A 277 0.72 4.79 -18.87
CA ASN A 277 2.01 4.22 -19.23
C ASN A 277 2.30 2.92 -18.47
N PHE A 278 1.92 2.85 -17.20
CA PHE A 278 2.00 1.62 -16.42
C PHE A 278 1.13 0.52 -17.03
N LEU A 279 -0.12 0.84 -17.39
CA LEU A 279 -1.04 -0.11 -18.02
C LEU A 279 -0.53 -0.56 -19.39
N SER A 280 -0.03 0.37 -20.23
CA SER A 280 0.51 0.00 -21.55
C SER A 280 1.72 -0.92 -21.43
N TYR A 281 2.60 -0.66 -20.46
CA TYR A 281 3.75 -1.50 -20.18
C TYR A 281 3.35 -2.91 -19.71
N ASN A 282 2.42 -3.01 -18.77
CA ASN A 282 1.98 -4.27 -18.16
C ASN A 282 0.92 -5.04 -18.98
N LEU A 283 0.38 -4.45 -20.05
CA LEU A 283 -0.48 -5.18 -20.99
C LEU A 283 0.33 -5.77 -22.16
N ASN A 284 1.60 -5.37 -22.33
CA ASN A 284 2.46 -5.90 -23.36
C ASN A 284 2.94 -7.33 -22.99
N PRO A 285 2.60 -8.37 -23.79
CA PRO A 285 3.00 -9.75 -23.51
C PRO A 285 4.52 -9.95 -23.43
N HIS A 286 5.31 -9.16 -24.17
CA HIS A 286 6.77 -9.27 -24.18
C HIS A 286 7.38 -8.83 -22.84
N ASN A 287 6.86 -7.76 -22.24
CA ASN A 287 7.28 -7.30 -20.92
C ASN A 287 6.83 -8.28 -19.83
N LEU A 288 5.62 -8.84 -19.96
CA LEU A 288 5.09 -9.82 -19.02
C LEU A 288 5.93 -11.09 -18.91
N ALA A 289 6.55 -11.51 -20.01
CA ALA A 289 7.44 -12.66 -20.03
C ALA A 289 8.68 -12.46 -19.13
N GLN A 290 9.10 -11.21 -18.89
CA GLN A 290 10.25 -10.87 -18.04
C GLN A 290 9.92 -10.91 -16.54
N HIS A 291 8.64 -10.76 -16.16
CA HIS A 291 8.21 -10.66 -14.76
C HIS A 291 7.82 -12.00 -14.11
N GLY A 292 8.02 -13.12 -14.79
CA GLY A 292 7.63 -14.45 -14.31
C GLY A 292 6.12 -14.65 -14.33
N SER A 293 5.69 -15.88 -14.62
CA SER A 293 4.28 -16.25 -14.68
C SER A 293 3.92 -17.19 -13.53
N HIS A 294 2.80 -16.90 -12.88
CA HIS A 294 2.23 -17.74 -11.84
C HIS A 294 0.88 -18.32 -12.31
N PRO A 295 0.51 -19.51 -11.82
CA PRO A 295 -0.85 -20.01 -12.00
C PRO A 295 -1.86 -19.00 -11.46
N ARG A 296 -2.99 -18.81 -12.17
CA ARG A 296 -4.01 -17.81 -11.81
C ARG A 296 -4.62 -18.00 -10.42
N VAL A 297 -4.48 -19.19 -9.84
CA VAL A 297 -4.99 -19.53 -8.50
C VAL A 297 -4.03 -19.18 -7.37
N THR A 298 -2.80 -18.74 -7.65
CA THR A 298 -1.72 -18.56 -6.64
C THR A 298 -2.12 -17.58 -5.54
N HIS A 299 -2.78 -16.47 -5.89
CA HIS A 299 -3.33 -15.53 -4.92
C HIS A 299 -4.32 -16.19 -3.94
N PHE A 300 -5.18 -17.06 -4.45
CA PHE A 300 -6.19 -17.74 -3.65
C PHE A 300 -5.62 -18.90 -2.84
N THR A 301 -4.78 -19.75 -3.43
CA THR A 301 -4.34 -21.00 -2.80
C THR A 301 -3.07 -20.88 -1.99
N VAL A 302 -2.17 -19.96 -2.34
CA VAL A 302 -0.86 -19.82 -1.71
C VAL A 302 -0.76 -18.51 -0.95
N ASN A 303 -0.90 -17.36 -1.64
CA ASN A 303 -0.60 -16.07 -1.02
C ASN A 303 -1.61 -15.69 0.07
N GLY A 304 -2.90 -15.99 -0.13
CA GLY A 304 -3.93 -15.78 0.89
C GLY A 304 -3.67 -16.57 2.18
N ILE A 305 -3.27 -17.85 2.06
CA ILE A 305 -2.88 -18.68 3.21
C ILE A 305 -1.59 -18.15 3.83
N MET A 306 -0.61 -17.79 3.03
CA MET A 306 0.68 -17.33 3.52
C MET A 306 0.56 -16.04 4.33
N LEU A 307 -0.28 -15.10 3.92
CA LEU A 307 -0.44 -13.81 4.62
C LEU A 307 -1.39 -13.87 5.80
N PHE A 308 -2.48 -14.63 5.68
CA PHE A 308 -3.58 -14.54 6.65
C PHE A 308 -3.90 -15.86 7.37
N GLY A 309 -3.29 -16.97 6.94
CA GLY A 309 -3.41 -18.28 7.58
C GLY A 309 -4.86 -18.71 7.77
N ILE A 310 -5.20 -19.05 9.01
CA ILE A 310 -6.54 -19.51 9.37
C ILE A 310 -7.63 -18.46 9.11
N LEU A 311 -7.31 -17.16 9.13
CA LEU A 311 -8.29 -16.11 8.84
C LEU A 311 -8.79 -16.21 7.39
N HIS A 312 -7.89 -16.51 6.45
CA HIS A 312 -8.25 -16.76 5.05
C HIS A 312 -9.13 -18.00 4.90
N ILE A 313 -8.77 -19.10 5.56
CA ILE A 313 -9.54 -20.36 5.51
C ILE A 313 -10.96 -20.15 6.06
N LEU A 314 -11.11 -19.39 7.16
CA LEU A 314 -12.42 -19.04 7.71
C LEU A 314 -13.25 -18.19 6.74
N ALA A 315 -12.63 -17.24 6.05
CA ALA A 315 -13.30 -16.46 5.02
C ALA A 315 -13.73 -17.32 3.82
N ILE A 316 -12.89 -18.27 3.38
CA ILE A 316 -13.23 -19.25 2.33
C ILE A 316 -14.45 -20.07 2.74
N GLY A 317 -14.43 -20.66 3.94
CA GLY A 317 -15.55 -21.48 4.42
C GLY A 317 -16.87 -20.71 4.46
N ALA A 318 -16.83 -19.44 4.91
CA ALA A 318 -18.00 -18.59 4.90
C ALA A 318 -18.42 -18.14 3.49
N GLY A 319 -17.47 -17.87 2.60
CA GLY A 319 -17.73 -17.58 1.19
C GLY A 319 -18.45 -18.72 0.49
N PHE A 320 -18.04 -19.96 0.72
CA PHE A 320 -18.72 -21.15 0.20
C PHE A 320 -20.14 -21.30 0.74
N LYS A 321 -20.35 -21.10 2.05
CA LYS A 321 -21.70 -21.10 2.65
C LYS A 321 -22.60 -20.02 2.02
N MET A 322 -22.06 -18.82 1.83
CA MET A 322 -22.75 -17.70 1.19
C MET A 322 -23.14 -18.04 -0.24
N LEU A 323 -22.21 -18.57 -1.04
CA LEU A 323 -22.45 -18.98 -2.42
C LEU A 323 -23.52 -20.07 -2.50
N LYS A 324 -23.45 -21.11 -1.65
CA LYS A 324 -24.46 -22.17 -1.58
C LYS A 324 -25.85 -21.62 -1.27
N LYS A 325 -25.95 -20.65 -0.35
CA LYS A 325 -27.21 -19.98 0.01
C LYS A 325 -27.78 -19.22 -1.20
N TYR A 326 -26.98 -18.43 -1.90
CA TYR A 326 -27.44 -17.67 -3.07
C TYR A 326 -27.82 -18.57 -4.24
N ILE A 327 -27.05 -19.64 -4.51
CA ILE A 327 -27.41 -20.63 -5.54
C ILE A 327 -28.73 -21.31 -5.19
N TYR A 328 -28.91 -21.74 -3.93
CA TYR A 328 -30.16 -22.35 -3.47
C TYR A 328 -31.36 -21.39 -3.59
N GLN A 329 -31.18 -20.11 -3.23
CA GLN A 329 -32.20 -19.07 -3.41
C GLN A 329 -32.53 -18.86 -4.89
N LEU A 330 -31.55 -18.76 -5.77
CA LEU A 330 -31.75 -18.61 -7.21
C LEU A 330 -32.52 -19.80 -7.81
N MET A 331 -32.18 -21.02 -7.39
CA MET A 331 -32.91 -22.24 -7.79
C MET A 331 -34.34 -22.26 -7.24
N ARG A 332 -34.58 -21.78 -6.01
CA ARG A 332 -35.95 -21.66 -5.44
C ARG A 332 -36.79 -20.56 -6.06
N VAL A 333 -36.20 -19.45 -6.51
CA VAL A 333 -36.92 -18.39 -7.24
C VAL A 333 -37.55 -18.95 -8.52
N LYS A 334 -36.92 -19.94 -9.16
CA LYS A 334 -37.51 -20.70 -10.29
C LYS A 334 -38.71 -21.57 -9.89
N SER A 335 -38.86 -21.93 -8.61
CA SER A 335 -39.90 -22.82 -8.09
C SER A 335 -41.07 -22.07 -7.42
N TYR A 336 -41.05 -20.74 -7.38
CA TYR A 336 -41.94 -19.91 -6.54
C TYR A 336 -43.26 -19.46 -7.19
N TYR A 337 -43.79 -20.23 -8.14
CA TYR A 337 -45.22 -20.13 -8.53
C TYR A 337 -46.17 -20.89 -7.60
N ARG A 338 -45.68 -21.50 -6.50
CA ARG A 338 -46.57 -22.19 -5.55
C ARG A 338 -46.03 -22.18 -4.11
N GLY A 339 -46.56 -21.30 -3.27
CA GLY A 339 -46.63 -21.46 -1.81
C GLY A 339 -45.53 -20.81 -0.94
N SER A 340 -45.96 -19.96 -0.01
CA SER A 340 -45.22 -19.48 1.18
C SER A 340 -45.19 -20.59 2.28
N PRO A 341 -44.42 -20.53 3.42
CA PRO A 341 -43.70 -19.39 4.01
C PRO A 341 -42.32 -19.67 4.66
N ARG A 342 -41.64 -18.57 5.06
CA ARG A 342 -40.71 -18.41 6.19
C ARG A 342 -39.57 -19.45 6.35
N VAL A 343 -38.39 -19.09 5.86
CA VAL A 343 -37.11 -19.63 6.36
C VAL A 343 -36.32 -18.47 6.96
N PHE A 344 -36.53 -18.21 8.26
CA PHE A 344 -35.64 -17.38 9.06
C PHE A 344 -34.36 -18.19 9.31
N VAL A 345 -33.37 -18.03 8.43
CA VAL A 345 -32.01 -18.51 8.66
C VAL A 345 -31.16 -17.29 8.97
N HIS A 346 -30.73 -17.21 10.23
CA HIS A 346 -29.80 -16.20 10.74
C HIS A 346 -28.67 -15.95 9.74
N SER A 347 -28.45 -14.69 9.39
CA SER A 347 -27.34 -14.28 8.52
C SER A 347 -26.03 -14.53 9.28
N GLU A 348 -25.31 -15.61 8.95
CA GLU A 348 -23.96 -15.85 9.48
C GLU A 348 -22.95 -14.86 8.87
N GLY A 349 -23.02 -13.59 9.27
CA GLY A 349 -22.03 -12.56 9.01
C GLY A 349 -22.46 -11.56 7.95
N ASN A 350 -21.67 -10.49 7.80
CA ASN A 350 -21.96 -9.43 6.85
C ASN A 350 -21.40 -9.79 5.45
N PRO A 351 -22.25 -10.10 4.45
CA PRO A 351 -21.79 -10.56 3.13
C PRO A 351 -20.96 -9.51 2.39
N LYS A 352 -21.10 -8.22 2.73
CA LYS A 352 -20.38 -7.13 2.08
C LYS A 352 -18.88 -7.18 2.39
N LEU A 353 -18.49 -7.54 3.62
CA LEU A 353 -17.06 -7.70 3.97
C LEU A 353 -16.41 -8.83 3.18
N LEU A 354 -17.15 -9.91 2.90
CA LEU A 354 -16.66 -10.98 2.03
C LEU A 354 -16.51 -10.51 0.58
N LEU A 355 -17.39 -9.65 0.09
CA LEU A 355 -17.24 -9.03 -1.24
C LEU A 355 -16.03 -8.10 -1.29
N PHE A 356 -15.82 -7.28 -0.25
CA PHE A 356 -14.63 -6.43 -0.12
C PHE A 356 -13.33 -7.23 -0.04
N TYR A 357 -13.41 -8.52 0.31
CA TYR A 357 -12.27 -9.42 0.36
C TYR A 357 -12.05 -10.18 -0.96
N PHE A 358 -13.08 -10.90 -1.44
CA PHE A 358 -12.94 -11.82 -2.57
C PHE A 358 -12.91 -11.13 -3.93
N VAL A 359 -13.58 -9.99 -4.10
CA VAL A 359 -13.60 -9.31 -5.40
C VAL A 359 -12.21 -8.78 -5.76
N PRO A 360 -11.51 -7.99 -4.92
CA PRO A 360 -10.17 -7.55 -5.27
C PRO A 360 -9.19 -8.73 -5.41
N LEU A 361 -9.32 -9.77 -4.58
CA LEU A 361 -8.54 -11.00 -4.71
C LEU A 361 -8.71 -11.63 -6.09
N ALA A 362 -9.96 -11.78 -6.56
CA ALA A 362 -10.25 -12.36 -7.87
C ALA A 362 -9.72 -11.49 -9.02
N PHE A 363 -9.88 -10.16 -8.96
CA PHE A 363 -9.35 -9.24 -9.97
C PHE A 363 -7.82 -9.29 -10.03
N LEU A 364 -7.15 -9.28 -8.88
CA LEU A 364 -5.69 -9.38 -8.84
C LEU A 364 -5.20 -10.76 -9.32
N SER A 365 -6.02 -11.80 -9.19
CA SER A 365 -5.73 -13.15 -9.68
C SER A 365 -5.80 -13.27 -11.22
N LEU A 366 -6.32 -12.26 -11.92
CA LEU A 366 -6.33 -12.23 -13.39
C LEU A 366 -4.96 -11.91 -13.98
N PHE A 367 -4.10 -11.21 -13.22
CA PHE A 367 -2.74 -10.90 -13.64
C PHE A 367 -1.84 -12.13 -13.49
N SER A 368 -0.91 -12.29 -14.44
CA SER A 368 0.05 -13.40 -14.47
C SER A 368 1.06 -13.32 -13.34
N HIS A 369 1.45 -12.10 -12.95
CA HIS A 369 2.41 -11.86 -11.89
C HIS A 369 1.67 -11.73 -10.55
N GLN A 370 1.89 -12.69 -9.64
CA GLN A 370 1.08 -12.86 -8.43
C GLN A 370 1.95 -12.91 -7.17
N GLU A 371 2.31 -11.73 -6.68
CA GLU A 371 3.09 -11.60 -5.46
C GLU A 371 2.21 -11.43 -4.21
N PRO A 372 2.63 -12.00 -3.07
CA PRO A 372 1.87 -11.90 -1.82
C PRO A 372 1.64 -10.46 -1.39
N ARG A 373 2.63 -9.59 -1.60
CA ARG A 373 2.51 -8.18 -1.20
C ARG A 373 1.31 -7.48 -1.84
N PHE A 374 0.78 -7.93 -2.99
CA PHE A 374 -0.41 -7.32 -3.60
C PHE A 374 -1.68 -7.54 -2.78
N LEU A 375 -1.73 -8.56 -1.92
CA LEU A 375 -2.93 -8.88 -1.16
C LEU A 375 -2.99 -8.21 0.22
N ILE A 376 -1.93 -7.54 0.68
CA ILE A 376 -1.89 -6.96 2.04
C ILE A 376 -3.07 -6.02 2.36
N PRO A 377 -3.65 -5.23 1.42
CA PRO A 377 -4.84 -4.41 1.71
C PRO A 377 -6.04 -5.22 2.22
N LEU A 378 -6.11 -6.51 1.90
CA LEU A 378 -7.20 -7.41 2.28
C LEU A 378 -7.22 -7.76 3.77
N ILE A 379 -6.17 -7.41 4.54
CA ILE A 379 -6.15 -7.63 6.00
C ILE A 379 -7.32 -6.92 6.69
N LEU A 380 -7.70 -5.73 6.22
CA LEU A 380 -8.75 -4.91 6.82
C LEU A 380 -10.14 -5.58 6.80
N PRO A 381 -10.73 -5.90 5.62
CA PRO A 381 -12.02 -6.57 5.59
C PRO A 381 -11.98 -7.93 6.28
N LEU A 382 -10.82 -8.62 6.26
CA LEU A 382 -10.65 -9.92 6.88
C LEU A 382 -10.66 -9.86 8.42
N VAL A 383 -10.01 -8.87 9.02
CA VAL A 383 -10.01 -8.64 10.48
C VAL A 383 -11.43 -8.32 10.95
N LEU A 384 -12.12 -7.40 10.28
CA LEU A 384 -13.51 -7.03 10.60
C LEU A 384 -14.44 -8.26 10.48
N PHE A 385 -14.27 -9.05 9.43
CA PHE A 385 -15.09 -10.23 9.19
C PHE A 385 -14.90 -11.32 10.27
N ASN A 386 -13.66 -11.56 10.69
CA ASN A 386 -13.36 -12.61 11.67
C ASN A 386 -13.70 -12.21 13.11
N THR A 387 -13.77 -10.91 13.40
CA THR A 387 -14.09 -10.37 14.73
C THR A 387 -15.59 -10.21 14.97
N SER A 388 -16.38 -9.84 13.95
CA SER A 388 -17.84 -9.68 14.05
C SER A 388 -18.59 -10.88 14.66
N GLN A 389 -18.07 -12.10 14.46
CA GLN A 389 -18.67 -13.33 15.00
C GLN A 389 -17.78 -14.06 16.00
N ASN A 390 -16.75 -13.39 16.53
CA ASN A 390 -15.72 -14.00 17.38
C ASN A 390 -15.13 -15.32 16.80
N ARG A 391 -15.11 -15.48 15.47
CA ARG A 391 -14.65 -16.71 14.79
C ARG A 391 -13.18 -16.99 15.07
N ALA A 392 -12.38 -15.93 15.15
CA ALA A 392 -10.96 -15.99 15.47
C ALA A 392 -10.68 -16.55 16.87
N MET A 393 -11.61 -16.42 17.83
CA MET A 393 -11.36 -16.78 19.23
C MET A 393 -11.07 -18.28 19.41
N LYS A 394 -11.73 -19.14 18.64
CA LYS A 394 -11.50 -20.60 18.65
C LYS A 394 -10.09 -20.98 18.20
N TRP A 395 -9.49 -20.16 17.33
CA TRP A 395 -8.20 -20.41 16.71
C TRP A 395 -7.09 -19.52 17.27
N LYS A 396 -7.32 -18.89 18.43
CA LYS A 396 -6.42 -17.88 19.00
C LYS A 396 -4.96 -18.36 19.07
N SER A 397 -4.70 -19.55 19.62
CA SER A 397 -3.33 -20.08 19.74
C SER A 397 -2.67 -20.28 18.38
N VAL A 398 -3.41 -20.81 17.40
CA VAL A 398 -2.93 -21.01 16.03
C VAL A 398 -2.63 -19.67 15.35
N ILE A 399 -3.50 -18.67 15.52
CA ILE A 399 -3.29 -17.31 15.01
C ILE A 399 -2.03 -16.69 15.59
N ILE A 400 -1.81 -16.82 16.91
CA ILE A 400 -0.62 -16.27 17.57
C ILE A 400 0.64 -16.94 17.03
N ILE A 401 0.70 -18.28 17.02
CA ILE A 401 1.87 -19.03 16.52
C ILE A 401 2.15 -18.67 15.07
N PHE A 402 1.12 -18.65 14.22
CA PHE A 402 1.24 -18.29 12.81
C PHE A 402 1.85 -16.89 12.62
N ASN A 403 1.38 -15.88 13.36
CA ASN A 403 1.90 -14.53 13.24
C ASN A 403 3.29 -14.35 13.84
N VAL A 404 3.63 -15.05 14.93
CA VAL A 404 4.99 -15.04 15.49
C VAL A 404 5.97 -15.65 14.49
N LEU A 405 5.62 -16.79 13.90
CA LEU A 405 6.45 -17.44 12.86
C LEU A 405 6.55 -16.57 11.61
N GLY A 406 5.44 -15.98 11.16
CA GLY A 406 5.44 -15.06 10.03
C GLY A 406 6.33 -13.84 10.28
N ALA A 407 6.26 -13.24 11.48
CA ALA A 407 7.10 -12.11 11.85
C ALA A 407 8.59 -12.48 11.91
N LEU A 408 8.92 -13.67 12.42
CA LEU A 408 10.29 -14.16 12.48
C LEU A 408 10.85 -14.45 11.08
N VAL A 409 10.09 -15.16 10.25
CA VAL A 409 10.51 -15.50 8.89
C VAL A 409 10.63 -14.25 8.03
N PHE A 410 9.59 -13.44 7.90
CA PHE A 410 9.55 -12.31 6.98
C PHE A 410 10.21 -11.05 7.54
N GLY A 411 10.17 -10.85 8.85
CA GLY A 411 10.79 -9.69 9.49
C GLY A 411 12.30 -9.84 9.73
N TRP A 412 12.81 -11.07 9.87
CA TRP A 412 14.21 -11.30 10.24
C TRP A 412 14.95 -12.27 9.31
N LEU A 413 14.42 -13.47 9.06
CA LEU A 413 15.20 -14.52 8.39
C LEU A 413 15.25 -14.40 6.86
N HIS A 414 14.14 -14.02 6.23
CA HIS A 414 13.99 -14.00 4.79
C HIS A 414 14.97 -13.01 4.18
N GLN A 415 15.99 -13.55 3.51
CA GLN A 415 17.13 -12.79 2.97
C GLN A 415 17.79 -11.87 4.02
N GLY A 416 17.77 -12.29 5.29
CA GLY A 416 18.21 -11.51 6.45
C GLY A 416 19.68 -11.09 6.46
N GLY A 417 20.50 -11.67 5.58
CA GLY A 417 21.92 -11.34 5.44
C GLY A 417 22.21 -10.10 4.59
N LEU A 418 21.26 -9.65 3.76
CA LEU A 418 21.50 -8.53 2.83
C LEU A 418 21.75 -7.21 3.55
N ILE A 419 20.83 -6.78 4.42
CA ILE A 419 20.96 -5.50 5.15
C ILE A 419 22.20 -5.48 6.05
N PRO A 420 22.48 -6.51 6.88
CA PRO A 420 23.71 -6.54 7.67
C PRO A 420 24.99 -6.52 6.82
N CYS A 421 25.00 -7.20 5.67
CA CYS A 421 26.13 -7.17 4.75
C CYS A 421 26.38 -5.75 4.22
N LEU A 422 25.33 -5.01 3.84
CA LEU A 422 25.45 -3.62 3.38
C LEU A 422 25.98 -2.69 4.48
N PHE A 423 25.49 -2.80 5.72
CA PHE A 423 26.04 -2.03 6.84
C PHE A 423 27.50 -2.38 7.14
N HIS A 424 27.87 -3.66 7.04
CA HIS A 424 29.25 -4.08 7.24
C HIS A 424 30.16 -3.51 6.15
N LEU A 425 29.71 -3.51 4.89
CA LEU A 425 30.44 -2.91 3.78
C LEU A 425 30.63 -1.41 3.97
N GLU A 426 29.59 -0.67 4.37
CA GLU A 426 29.70 0.75 4.70
C GLU A 426 30.78 0.98 5.76
N HIS A 427 30.78 0.20 6.85
CA HIS A 427 31.79 0.31 7.90
C HIS A 427 33.20 0.04 7.37
N LEU A 428 33.39 -0.98 6.52
CA LEU A 428 34.68 -1.28 5.90
C LEU A 428 35.17 -0.16 4.97
N MET A 429 34.26 0.54 4.30
CA MET A 429 34.58 1.68 3.44
C MET A 429 34.92 2.95 4.22
N HIS A 430 34.28 3.17 5.37
CA HIS A 430 34.52 4.36 6.21
C HIS A 430 35.63 4.17 7.25
N SER A 431 36.07 2.93 7.50
CA SER A 431 37.17 2.66 8.42
C SER A 431 38.47 3.30 7.91
N PRO A 432 39.14 4.19 8.68
CA PRO A 432 40.39 4.83 8.27
C PRO A 432 41.51 3.79 8.22
N GLY A 433 41.68 3.17 7.05
CA GLY A 433 42.74 2.22 6.78
C GLY A 433 43.97 2.91 6.20
N SER A 434 45.11 2.80 6.88
CA SER A 434 46.41 3.42 6.53
C SER A 434 47.12 2.76 5.33
N SER A 435 46.46 2.58 4.19
CA SER A 435 47.08 1.92 3.03
C SER A 435 46.96 2.76 1.76
N ASN A 436 48.11 3.16 1.20
CA ASN A 436 48.28 3.83 -0.10
C ASN A 436 47.85 2.98 -1.33
N HIS A 437 47.00 1.97 -1.15
CA HIS A 437 46.56 1.05 -2.21
C HIS A 437 45.05 1.07 -2.37
N THR A 438 44.60 1.12 -3.63
CA THR A 438 43.19 1.01 -4.02
C THR A 438 42.63 -0.32 -3.54
N ARG A 439 41.62 -0.27 -2.66
CA ARG A 439 40.92 -1.47 -2.17
C ARG A 439 39.79 -1.83 -3.13
N HIS A 440 39.87 -3.00 -3.74
CA HIS A 440 38.79 -3.57 -4.53
C HIS A 440 38.04 -4.61 -3.71
N TYR A 441 36.74 -4.41 -3.52
CA TYR A 441 35.84 -5.40 -2.92
C TYR A 441 34.90 -5.94 -4.00
N THR A 442 34.81 -7.27 -4.11
CA THR A 442 33.85 -7.94 -5.00
C THR A 442 32.79 -8.60 -4.14
N LEU A 443 31.53 -8.18 -4.32
CA LEU A 443 30.38 -8.74 -3.61
C LEU A 443 29.64 -9.67 -4.56
N LEU A 444 29.41 -10.91 -4.10
CA LEU A 444 28.69 -11.92 -4.87
C LEU A 444 27.42 -12.28 -4.11
N PHE A 445 26.29 -11.85 -4.65
CA PHE A 445 24.97 -12.22 -4.18
C PHE A 445 24.39 -13.27 -5.14
N ALA A 446 24.05 -14.45 -4.62
CA ALA A 446 23.49 -15.54 -5.42
C ALA A 446 22.13 -15.96 -4.87
N HIS A 447 21.13 -16.09 -5.76
CA HIS A 447 19.76 -16.46 -5.41
C HIS A 447 19.09 -15.55 -4.35
N THR A 448 19.51 -14.28 -4.30
CA THR A 448 18.88 -13.25 -3.48
C THR A 448 18.31 -12.16 -4.37
N TYR A 449 17.47 -11.30 -3.79
CA TYR A 449 17.09 -10.07 -4.45
C TYR A 449 18.29 -9.12 -4.63
N MET A 450 18.14 -8.19 -5.56
CA MET A 450 19.12 -7.12 -5.80
C MET A 450 19.28 -6.26 -4.55
N ALA A 451 20.50 -6.07 -4.07
CA ALA A 451 20.79 -5.23 -2.91
C ALA A 451 20.76 -3.75 -3.29
N SER A 452 20.22 -2.88 -2.42
CA SER A 452 20.19 -1.42 -2.66
C SER A 452 21.59 -0.82 -2.61
N GLU A 453 21.87 0.11 -3.53
CA GLU A 453 23.20 0.74 -3.63
C GLU A 453 23.37 1.89 -2.64
N VAL A 454 22.27 2.54 -2.21
CA VAL A 454 22.29 3.70 -1.30
C VAL A 454 22.95 3.38 0.03
N SER A 455 22.66 2.22 0.61
CA SER A 455 23.26 1.79 1.88
C SER A 455 24.75 1.45 1.75
N ALA A 456 25.28 1.33 0.53
CA ALA A 456 26.70 1.09 0.29
C ALA A 456 27.46 2.37 -0.13
N LEU A 457 26.77 3.39 -0.65
CA LEU A 457 27.38 4.47 -1.43
C LEU A 457 27.59 5.82 -0.72
N ILE A 458 27.39 5.91 0.60
CA ILE A 458 27.55 7.18 1.37
C ILE A 458 28.95 7.81 1.21
N SER A 459 29.93 7.08 0.68
CA SER A 459 31.28 7.55 0.39
C SER A 459 31.46 8.34 -0.94
N LYS A 460 30.58 8.25 -1.94
CA LYS A 460 30.80 8.86 -3.27
C LYS A 460 30.42 10.35 -3.39
N LYS A 461 30.64 11.16 -2.34
CA LYS A 461 30.42 12.62 -2.40
C LYS A 461 31.55 13.41 -3.09
N GLY A 462 32.54 12.76 -3.72
CA GLY A 462 33.74 13.45 -4.20
C GLY A 462 34.48 12.90 -5.42
N THR A 463 34.00 11.87 -6.10
CA THR A 463 34.65 11.38 -7.34
C THR A 463 33.64 11.29 -8.46
N GLN A 464 33.67 12.32 -9.32
CA GLN A 464 33.19 12.21 -10.70
C GLN A 464 33.95 11.07 -11.39
N ILE A 465 33.23 10.19 -12.06
CA ILE A 465 33.81 9.28 -13.06
C ILE A 465 33.92 10.06 -14.36
#